data_AF-A0A5E8V3M0-F1
#
_entry.id   AF-A0A5E8V3M0-F1
#
_cell.length_a   1.000
_cell.length_b   1.000
_cell.length_c   1.000
_cell.angle_alpha   90.00
_cell.angle_beta   90.00
_cell.angle_gamma   90.00
#
_symmetry.space_group_name_H-M   'P 1'
#
loop_
_entity.id
_entity.type
_entity.pdbx_description
1 polymer ?
#
loop_
_entity_poly.entity_id
_entity_poly.type
_entity_poly.pdbx_seq_one_letter_code
_entity_poly.pdbx_strand_id
1 'polypeptide(L)'
;MALCKCRLLTERDSIFEVIEHHRKLRAQVDAAASISAKLVEGPEFDAADAISEQKRLALEEYADVLIHSKPTALAGVIALNRCVARLPAWQLSDDYDWH
;
A
#
# COMPACT_ATOMS: atom_id res chain seq x y z
N MET A 1 23.70 -15.71 37.31
CA MET A 1 22.99 -14.55 36.73
C MET A 1 22.92 -14.74 35.23
N ALA A 2 21.78 -15.22 34.74
CA ALA A 2 21.55 -15.43 33.31
C ALA A 2 21.28 -14.06 32.67
N LEU A 3 22.23 -13.59 31.86
CA LEU A 3 21.92 -12.58 30.85
C LEU A 3 20.96 -13.26 29.88
N CYS A 4 19.66 -13.07 30.09
CA CYS A 4 18.67 -13.10 29.03
C CYS A 4 19.16 -12.11 27.99
N LYS A 5 19.97 -12.63 27.07
CA LYS A 5 20.33 -11.99 25.83
C LYS A 5 19.01 -11.93 25.09
N CYS A 6 18.23 -10.88 25.39
CA CYS A 6 17.11 -10.47 24.59
C CYS A 6 17.71 -10.39 23.19
N ARG A 7 17.40 -11.41 22.41
CA ARG A 7 17.52 -11.41 20.97
C ARG A 7 16.57 -10.28 20.59
N LEU A 8 17.05 -9.04 20.68
CA LEU A 8 16.60 -7.91 19.89
C LEU A 8 16.90 -8.36 18.47
N LEU A 9 16.05 -9.29 17.99
CA LEU A 9 15.94 -9.69 16.62
C LEU A 9 15.63 -8.37 15.92
N THR A 10 16.70 -7.81 15.40
CA THR A 10 16.74 -6.74 14.42
C THR A 10 16.24 -7.26 13.07
N GLU A 11 15.36 -8.26 13.09
CA GLU A 11 14.46 -8.55 12.00
C GLU A 11 13.39 -7.47 12.09
N ARG A 12 13.65 -6.36 11.39
CA ARG A 12 12.58 -5.41 11.09
C ARG A 12 11.46 -6.25 10.49
N ASP A 13 10.32 -6.22 11.16
CA ASP A 13 9.11 -6.88 10.69
C ASP A 13 8.93 -6.53 9.20
N SER A 14 8.84 -7.54 8.33
CA SER A 14 8.80 -7.34 6.88
C SER A 14 7.61 -6.48 6.45
N ILE A 15 6.62 -6.32 7.33
CA ILE A 15 5.51 -5.38 7.14
C ILE A 15 5.96 -3.94 6.86
N PHE A 16 7.08 -3.48 7.42
CA PHE A 16 7.54 -2.12 7.15
C PHE A 16 7.94 -1.94 5.68
N GLU A 17 8.52 -2.96 5.06
CA GLU A 17 8.83 -2.95 3.62
C GLU A 17 7.55 -2.99 2.79
N VAL A 18 6.55 -3.78 3.22
CA VAL A 18 5.23 -3.83 2.58
C VAL A 18 4.55 -2.46 2.63
N ILE A 19 4.52 -1.81 3.79
CA ILE A 19 3.93 -0.47 3.98
C ILE A 19 4.65 0.57 3.12
N GLU A 20 5.98 0.56 3.09
CA GLU A 20 6.75 1.52 2.28
C GLU A 20 6.53 1.32 0.78
N HIS A 21 6.40 0.07 0.33
CA HIS A 21 6.08 -0.21 -1.07
C HIS A 21 4.66 0.27 -1.44
N HIS A 22 3.66 0.01 -0.58
CA HIS A 22 2.30 0.52 -0.77
C HIS A 22 2.27 2.05 -0.89
N ARG A 23 2.98 2.75 0.01
CA ARG A 23 3.12 4.22 -0.04
C ARG A 23 3.75 4.70 -1.33
N LYS A 24 4.79 4.00 -1.81
CA LYS A 24 5.47 4.32 -3.07
C LYS A 24 4.54 4.15 -4.26
N LEU A 25 3.73 3.08 -4.31
CA LEU A 25 2.74 2.88 -5.37
C LEU A 25 1.66 3.95 -5.32
N ARG A 26 1.16 4.29 -4.12
CA ARG A 26 0.19 5.38 -3.93
C ARG A 26 0.70 6.72 -4.44
N ALA A 27 1.94 7.07 -4.12
CA ALA A 27 2.56 8.30 -4.63
C ALA A 27 2.70 8.31 -6.16
N GLN A 28 2.91 7.15 -6.79
CA GLN A 28 2.96 7.05 -8.25
C GLN A 28 1.58 7.22 -8.90
N VAL A 29 0.52 6.67 -8.29
CA VAL A 29 -0.86 6.89 -8.73
C VAL A 29 -1.21 8.37 -8.63
N ASP A 30 -0.96 9.00 -7.48
CA ASP A 30 -1.23 10.42 -7.26
C ASP A 30 -0.48 11.30 -8.28
N ALA A 31 0.77 10.96 -8.59
CA ALA A 31 1.57 11.67 -9.59
C ALA A 31 1.01 11.50 -11.02
N ALA A 32 0.61 10.28 -11.41
CA ALA A 32 0.05 10.01 -12.74
C ALA A 32 -1.30 10.70 -12.92
N ALA A 33 -2.18 10.62 -11.91
CA ALA A 33 -3.46 11.32 -11.90
C ALA A 33 -3.28 12.84 -12.00
N SER A 34 -2.28 13.40 -11.30
CA SER A 34 -1.96 14.83 -11.37
C SER A 34 -1.45 15.27 -12.76
N ILE A 35 -0.76 14.39 -13.50
CA ILE A 35 -0.35 14.66 -14.88
C ILE A 35 -1.57 14.66 -15.80
N SER A 36 -2.39 13.61 -15.74
CA SER A 36 -3.60 13.48 -16.55
C SER A 36 -4.53 14.70 -16.37
N ALA A 37 -4.75 15.13 -15.12
CA ALA A 37 -5.61 16.28 -14.79
C ALA A 37 -5.14 17.64 -15.37
N LYS A 38 -3.89 17.75 -15.85
CA LYS A 38 -3.35 18.98 -16.46
C LYS A 38 -3.43 18.98 -17.98
N LEU A 39 -3.76 17.85 -18.59
CA LEU A 39 -3.84 17.71 -20.03
C LEU A 39 -5.25 18.07 -20.51
N VAL A 40 -5.30 18.66 -21.70
CA VAL A 40 -6.56 18.84 -22.42
C VAL A 40 -6.95 17.49 -23.02
N GLU A 41 -8.26 17.20 -23.05
CA GLU A 41 -8.80 16.00 -23.69
C GLU A 41 -8.21 15.81 -25.10
N GLY A 42 -7.68 14.62 -25.34
CA GLY A 42 -6.92 14.30 -26.55
C GLY A 42 -6.02 13.07 -26.34
N PRO A 43 -5.26 12.67 -27.36
CA PRO A 43 -4.46 11.45 -27.32
C PRO A 43 -3.46 11.40 -26.15
N GLU A 44 -2.90 12.54 -25.76
CA GLU A 44 -1.99 12.65 -24.63
C GLU A 44 -2.71 12.45 -23.29
N PHE A 45 -3.95 12.95 -23.16
CA PHE A 45 -4.80 12.70 -22.00
C PHE A 45 -5.12 11.21 -21.90
N ASP A 46 -5.59 10.58 -22.98
CA ASP A 46 -5.93 9.15 -23.01
C ASP A 46 -4.73 8.27 -22.63
N ALA A 47 -3.53 8.63 -23.12
CA ALA A 47 -2.30 7.94 -22.76
C ALA A 47 -1.93 8.12 -21.27
N ALA A 48 -2.05 9.34 -20.74
CA ALA A 48 -1.79 9.61 -19.33
C ALA A 48 -2.81 8.94 -18.41
N ASP A 49 -4.08 8.90 -18.81
CA ASP A 49 -5.16 8.25 -18.10
C ASP A 49 -4.97 6.73 -18.05
N ALA A 50 -4.60 6.11 -19.17
CA ALA A 50 -4.27 4.68 -19.22
C ALA A 50 -3.08 4.33 -18.28
N ILE A 51 -2.06 5.18 -18.19
CA ILE A 51 -0.94 5.00 -17.25
C ILE A 51 -1.42 5.14 -15.80
N SER A 52 -2.29 6.11 -15.52
CA SER A 52 -2.88 6.32 -14.20
C SER A 52 -3.68 5.10 -13.77
N GLU A 53 -4.52 4.57 -14.67
CA GLU A 53 -5.32 3.36 -14.45
C GLU A 53 -4.45 2.13 -14.20
N GLN A 54 -3.42 1.90 -15.03
CA GLN A 54 -2.48 0.80 -14.83
C GLN A 54 -1.82 0.86 -13.44
N LYS A 55 -1.41 2.05 -13.00
CA LYS A 55 -0.83 2.23 -11.66
C LYS A 55 -1.85 2.03 -10.56
N ARG A 56 -3.12 2.40 -10.80
CA ARG A 56 -4.22 2.19 -9.85
C ARG A 56 -4.45 0.69 -9.63
N LEU A 57 -4.55 -0.09 -10.70
CA LEU A 57 -4.69 -1.55 -10.62
C LEU A 57 -3.53 -2.20 -9.86
N ALA A 58 -2.29 -1.82 -10.16
CA ALA A 58 -1.12 -2.33 -9.43
C ALA A 58 -1.15 -1.98 -7.92
N LEU A 59 -1.74 -0.83 -7.56
CA LEU A 59 -1.91 -0.43 -6.16
C LEU A 59 -3.05 -1.21 -5.48
N GLU A 60 -4.14 -1.50 -6.19
CA GLU A 60 -5.24 -2.34 -5.70
C GLU A 60 -4.74 -3.77 -5.43
N GLU A 61 -4.04 -4.38 -6.39
CA GLU A 61 -3.42 -5.70 -6.21
C GLU A 61 -2.46 -5.73 -5.01
N TYR A 62 -1.67 -4.68 -4.83
CA TYR A 62 -0.72 -4.60 -3.72
C TYR A 62 -1.40 -4.27 -2.37
N ALA A 63 -2.57 -3.62 -2.39
CA ALA A 63 -3.35 -3.38 -1.18
C ALA A 63 -3.82 -4.71 -0.57
N ASP A 64 -4.13 -5.71 -1.39
CA ASP A 64 -4.47 -7.06 -0.92
C ASP A 64 -3.31 -7.71 -0.14
N VAL A 65 -2.09 -7.61 -0.67
CA VAL A 65 -0.86 -8.06 0.01
C VAL A 65 -0.69 -7.36 1.36
N LEU A 66 -0.94 -6.04 1.41
CA LEU A 66 -0.88 -5.27 2.65
C LEU A 66 -1.92 -5.75 3.66
N ILE A 67 -3.19 -5.90 3.25
CA ILE A 67 -4.32 -6.29 4.13
C ILE A 67 -4.09 -7.70 4.71
N HIS A 68 -3.59 -8.63 3.91
CA HIS A 68 -3.37 -10.02 4.32
C HIS A 68 -2.02 -10.27 5.00
N SER A 69 -1.17 -9.24 5.14
CA SER A 69 0.11 -9.36 5.82
C SER A 69 -0.08 -9.70 7.31
N LYS A 70 0.82 -10.53 7.85
CA LYS A 70 0.79 -10.99 9.25
C LYS A 70 2.06 -10.55 9.98
N PRO A 71 2.09 -9.34 10.54
CA PRO A 71 3.23 -8.85 11.31
C PRO A 71 3.51 -9.75 12.51
N THR A 72 4.79 -9.96 12.81
CA THR A 72 5.23 -10.80 13.95
C THR A 72 5.53 -9.97 15.19
N ALA A 73 5.67 -8.65 15.05
CA ALA A 73 5.91 -7.71 16.14
C ALA A 73 4.71 -6.79 16.39
N LEU A 74 4.46 -6.44 17.66
CA LEU A 74 3.40 -5.49 18.04
C LEU A 74 3.53 -4.14 17.31
N ALA A 75 4.77 -3.66 17.13
CA ALA A 75 5.03 -2.45 16.35
C ALA A 75 4.57 -2.59 14.89
N GLY A 76 4.76 -3.76 14.29
CA GLY A 76 4.30 -4.08 12.94
C GLY A 76 2.77 -4.14 12.85
N VAL A 77 2.09 -4.76 13.82
CA VAL A 77 0.62 -4.78 13.91
C VAL A 77 0.04 -3.38 13.99
N ILE A 78 0.61 -2.51 14.86
CA ILE A 78 0.18 -1.11 14.99
C ILE A 78 0.38 -0.35 13.69
N ALA A 79 1.52 -0.54 13.02
CA ALA A 79 1.83 0.12 11.75
C ALA A 79 0.87 -0.31 10.63
N LEU A 80 0.59 -1.61 10.52
CA LEU A 80 -0.37 -2.17 9.56
C LEU A 80 -1.77 -1.62 9.80
N ASN A 81 -2.29 -1.70 11.02
CA ASN A 81 -3.63 -1.20 11.36
C ASN A 81 -3.79 0.29 11.02
N ARG A 82 -2.77 1.11 11.30
CA ARG A 82 -2.78 2.54 10.94
C ARG A 82 -2.74 2.76 9.43
N CYS A 83 -2.07 1.88 8.69
CA CYS A 83 -1.99 1.96 7.23
C CYS A 83 -3.34 1.59 6.60
N VAL A 84 -3.93 0.46 7.00
CA VAL A 84 -5.24 -0.04 6.52
C VAL A 84 -6.36 0.95 6.84
N ALA A 85 -6.39 1.53 8.04
CA ALA A 85 -7.40 2.52 8.43
C ALA A 85 -7.34 3.84 7.62
N ARG A 86 -6.28 4.06 6.84
CA ARG A 86 -6.13 5.24 5.96
C ARG A 86 -6.34 4.91 4.49
N LEU A 87 -6.62 3.65 4.16
CA LEU A 87 -6.92 3.26 2.80
C LEU A 87 -8.26 3.86 2.37
N PRO A 88 -8.35 4.41 1.15
CA PRO A 88 -9.63 4.78 0.58
C PRO A 88 -10.47 3.54 0.29
N ALA A 89 -11.80 3.69 0.27
CA ALA A 89 -12.74 2.57 0.11
C ALA A 89 -12.45 1.68 -1.11
N TRP A 90 -12.05 2.28 -2.24
CA TRP A 90 -11.73 1.55 -3.47
C TRP A 90 -10.46 0.67 -3.38
N GLN A 91 -9.61 0.85 -2.35
CA GLN A 91 -8.46 -0.02 -2.08
C GLN A 91 -8.77 -1.15 -1.10
N LEU A 92 -9.95 -1.13 -0.47
CA LEU A 92 -10.42 -2.25 0.34
C LEU A 92 -11.08 -3.23 -0.63
N SER A 93 -10.60 -4.47 -0.67
CA SER A 93 -11.27 -5.49 -1.48
C SER A 93 -12.71 -5.66 -0.99
N ASP A 94 -13.67 -5.75 -1.91
CA ASP A 94 -15.09 -6.00 -1.60
C ASP A 94 -15.30 -7.38 -0.95
N ASP A 95 -14.29 -8.26 -0.97
CA ASP A 95 -14.28 -9.59 -0.31
C ASP A 95 -14.35 -9.54 1.23
N TYR A 96 -14.55 -8.36 1.83
CA TYR A 96 -15.07 -8.21 3.19
C TYR A 96 -16.61 -8.35 3.28
N ASP A 97 -17.24 -8.96 2.26
CA ASP A 97 -18.59 -9.51 2.35
C ASP A 97 -18.55 -10.79 3.23
N TRP A 98 -18.70 -10.56 4.54
CA TRP A 98 -18.74 -11.61 5.55
C TRP A 98 -20.06 -12.41 5.43
N HIS A 99 -19.96 -13.72 5.21
CA HIS A 99 -21.02 -14.70 5.47
C HIS A 99 -20.75 -15.45 6.77
#